data_AF-A1SM53-F1
#
_entry.id   AF-A1SM53-F1
#
_cell.length_a   1.000
_cell.length_b   1.000
_cell.length_c   1.000
_cell.angle_alpha   90.00
_cell.angle_beta   90.00
_cell.angle_gamma   90.00
#
_symmetry.space_group_name_H-M   'P 1'
#
loop_
_entity.id
_entity.type
_entity.pdbx_description
1 polymer ?
#
loop_
_entity_poly.entity_id
_entity_poly.type
_entity_poly.pdbx_seq_one_letter_code
_entity_poly.pdbx_strand_id
1 'polypeptide(L)'
;MRTPRTKDTGAPLSGGREFSEPDFTMPGSDGPVIPRDSHVRVVHPDFNHGARMLRRGYNFVDGLDAGLFFIAFVRDPDTHFIPIQNKMAKSDAMMEYLEVTGSALFAAPPGAAPGEYVGQALFH
;
A
#
# COMPACT_ATOMS: atom_id res chain seq x y z
N MET A 1 -13.86 -8.96 -7.91
CA MET A 1 -12.63 -8.81 -7.08
C MET A 1 -12.40 -10.04 -6.20
N ARG A 2 -11.40 -10.87 -6.50
CA ARG A 2 -10.87 -11.86 -5.55
C ARG A 2 -10.06 -11.10 -4.51
N THR A 3 -10.67 -10.83 -3.36
CA THR A 3 -9.99 -10.16 -2.25
C THR A 3 -9.13 -11.20 -1.52
N PRO A 4 -7.82 -10.96 -1.29
CA PRO A 4 -6.94 -11.89 -0.58
C PRO A 4 -7.23 -11.98 0.93
N ARG A 5 -8.22 -11.23 1.38
CA ARG A 5 -8.80 -11.25 2.71
C ARG A 5 -10.31 -11.36 2.57
N THR A 6 -10.96 -11.96 3.55
CA THR A 6 -12.42 -12.03 3.59
C THR A 6 -13.01 -10.64 3.84
N LYS A 7 -14.18 -10.36 3.25
CA LYS A 7 -14.83 -9.04 3.37
C LYS A 7 -15.46 -8.81 4.75
N ASP A 8 -15.80 -9.88 5.46
CA ASP A 8 -16.54 -9.86 6.72
C ASP A 8 -15.65 -9.54 7.92
N THR A 9 -14.49 -10.17 8.01
CA THR A 9 -13.58 -10.12 9.15
C THR A 9 -12.21 -9.57 8.80
N GLY A 10 -11.92 -9.37 7.51
CA GLY A 10 -10.60 -8.97 7.06
C GLY A 10 -9.53 -10.06 7.24
N ALA A 11 -9.90 -11.29 7.61
CA ALA A 11 -8.95 -12.39 7.79
C ALA A 11 -8.30 -12.78 6.45
N PRO A 12 -7.03 -13.19 6.41
CA PRO A 12 -6.42 -13.76 5.21
C PRO A 12 -7.21 -14.96 4.68
N LEU A 13 -7.19 -15.19 3.36
CA LEU A 13 -7.78 -16.42 2.79
C LEU A 13 -7.12 -17.71 3.30
N SER A 14 -5.90 -17.62 3.84
CA SER A 14 -5.22 -18.72 4.53
C SER A 14 -5.76 -19.01 5.95
N GLY A 15 -6.79 -18.29 6.40
CA GLY A 15 -7.44 -18.48 7.70
C GLY A 15 -6.92 -17.58 8.82
N GLY A 16 -7.54 -17.69 10.00
CA GLY A 16 -7.22 -16.90 11.19
C GLY A 16 -8.20 -15.74 11.45
N ARG A 17 -7.68 -14.62 11.96
CA ARG A 17 -8.41 -13.37 12.24
C ARG A 17 -7.78 -12.20 11.46
N GLU A 18 -8.31 -10.99 11.60
CA GLU A 18 -7.81 -9.79 10.90
C GLU A 18 -6.29 -9.57 11.03
N PHE A 19 -5.71 -9.84 12.20
CA PHE A 19 -4.27 -9.65 12.45
C PHE A 19 -3.43 -10.91 12.22
N SER A 20 -4.01 -11.99 11.72
CA SER A 20 -3.22 -13.18 11.38
C SER A 20 -2.32 -12.89 10.18
N GLU A 21 -1.08 -13.38 10.26
CA GLU A 21 -0.14 -13.28 9.15
C GLU A 21 -0.64 -14.13 7.96
N PRO A 22 -0.65 -13.60 6.73
CA PRO A 22 -1.03 -14.37 5.56
C PRO A 22 -0.02 -15.47 5.23
N ASP A 23 -0.51 -16.69 4.97
CA ASP A 23 0.33 -17.78 4.44
C ASP A 23 0.27 -17.76 2.91
N PHE A 24 1.32 -17.25 2.27
CA PHE A 24 1.44 -17.15 0.81
C PHE A 24 1.77 -18.49 0.11
N THR A 25 1.98 -19.56 0.88
CA THR A 25 2.38 -20.88 0.39
C THR A 25 1.29 -21.94 0.55
N MET A 26 0.27 -21.68 1.39
CA MET A 26 -0.84 -22.60 1.63
C MET A 26 -1.51 -23.02 0.30
N PRO A 27 -1.55 -24.34 -0.01
CA PRO A 27 -2.10 -24.84 -1.27
C PRO A 27 -3.62 -24.72 -1.30
N GLY A 28 -4.15 -24.27 -2.44
CA GLY A 28 -5.55 -24.32 -2.82
C GLY A 28 -5.78 -25.23 -4.04
N SER A 29 -6.96 -25.17 -4.66
CA SER A 29 -7.33 -26.06 -5.78
C SER A 29 -6.47 -25.85 -7.03
N ASP A 30 -6.12 -24.60 -7.34
CA ASP A 30 -5.46 -24.20 -8.61
C ASP A 30 -4.23 -23.31 -8.36
N GLY A 31 -3.48 -23.61 -7.30
CA GLY A 31 -2.38 -22.78 -6.81
C GLY A 31 -2.59 -22.34 -5.37
N PRO A 32 -1.78 -21.39 -4.83
CA PRO A 32 -1.92 -20.97 -3.44
C PRO A 32 -3.29 -20.33 -3.17
N VAL A 33 -3.84 -20.52 -1.97
CA VAL A 33 -5.13 -19.93 -1.54
C VAL A 33 -5.12 -18.40 -1.62
N ILE A 34 -3.95 -17.78 -1.44
CA ILE A 34 -3.70 -16.37 -1.74
C ILE A 34 -3.04 -16.30 -3.13
N PRO A 35 -3.76 -15.82 -4.17
CA PRO A 35 -3.24 -15.77 -5.52
C PRO A 35 -1.93 -14.99 -5.66
N ARG A 36 -1.10 -15.38 -6.63
CA ARG A 36 0.24 -14.79 -6.84
C ARG A 36 0.19 -13.31 -7.23
N ASP A 37 -0.87 -12.91 -7.92
CA ASP A 37 -1.21 -11.57 -8.39
C ASP A 37 -2.10 -10.79 -7.40
N SER A 38 -2.38 -11.34 -6.22
CA SER A 38 -3.21 -10.65 -5.23
C SER A 38 -2.50 -9.44 -4.64
N HIS A 39 -3.23 -8.34 -4.51
CA HIS A 39 -2.71 -7.07 -3.98
C HIS A 39 -1.85 -7.25 -2.72
N VAL A 40 -2.41 -7.89 -1.68
CA VAL A 40 -1.73 -8.11 -0.39
C VAL A 40 -0.41 -8.84 -0.55
N ARG A 41 -0.30 -9.80 -1.48
CA ARG A 41 0.96 -10.50 -1.77
C ARG A 41 1.93 -9.61 -2.55
N VAL A 42 1.45 -8.95 -3.61
CA VAL A 42 2.28 -8.13 -4.49
C VAL A 42 2.98 -7.04 -3.69
N VAL A 43 2.26 -6.39 -2.77
CA VAL A 43 2.78 -5.30 -1.92
C VAL A 43 3.39 -5.77 -0.58
N HIS A 44 3.40 -7.07 -0.27
CA HIS A 44 3.90 -7.56 1.02
C HIS A 44 5.41 -7.32 1.18
N PRO A 45 5.91 -6.94 2.37
CA PRO A 45 7.35 -6.74 2.61
C PRO A 45 8.22 -7.95 2.24
N ASP A 46 7.73 -9.18 2.43
CA ASP A 46 8.45 -10.42 2.10
C ASP A 46 8.81 -10.53 0.62
N PHE A 47 8.04 -9.88 -0.26
CA PHE A 47 8.28 -9.85 -1.69
C PHE A 47 8.83 -8.51 -2.19
N ASN A 48 9.26 -7.63 -1.27
CA ASN A 48 9.74 -6.28 -1.54
C ASN A 48 10.91 -5.90 -0.62
N HIS A 49 11.83 -6.83 -0.35
CA HIS A 49 13.06 -6.60 0.43
C HIS A 49 12.82 -6.02 1.84
N GLY A 50 11.69 -6.36 2.47
CA GLY A 50 11.32 -5.83 3.78
C GLY A 50 10.84 -4.38 3.76
N ALA A 51 10.67 -3.77 2.58
CA ALA A 51 10.15 -2.41 2.45
C ALA A 51 8.77 -2.29 3.10
N ARG A 52 8.62 -1.26 3.93
CA ARG A 52 7.38 -0.90 4.61
C ARG A 52 7.10 0.58 4.42
N MET A 53 5.82 0.92 4.29
CA MET A 53 5.36 2.29 4.19
C MET A 53 4.22 2.50 5.18
N LEU A 54 4.16 3.69 5.77
CA LEU A 54 3.01 4.10 6.57
C LEU A 54 1.94 4.62 5.61
N ARG A 55 0.87 3.84 5.41
CA ARG A 55 -0.25 4.22 4.54
C ARG A 55 -1.31 4.97 5.36
N ARG A 56 -1.71 6.14 4.89
CA ARG A 56 -2.75 6.98 5.49
C ARG A 56 -3.71 7.46 4.41
N GLY A 57 -4.62 6.57 4.03
CA GLY A 57 -5.60 6.84 2.98
C GLY A 57 -6.81 7.64 3.48
N TYR A 58 -7.36 8.49 2.63
CA TYR A 58 -8.64 9.19 2.84
C TYR A 58 -9.57 8.92 1.67
N ASN A 59 -10.79 8.45 1.94
CA ASN A 59 -11.79 8.27 0.90
C ASN A 59 -12.33 9.64 0.47
N PHE A 60 -12.64 9.80 -0.81
CA PHE A 60 -13.38 10.95 -1.31
C PHE A 60 -14.56 10.50 -2.16
N VAL A 61 -15.58 11.35 -2.20
CA VAL A 61 -16.72 11.22 -3.09
C VAL A 61 -17.05 12.62 -3.57
N ASP A 62 -16.99 12.82 -4.89
CA ASP A 62 -17.39 14.04 -5.58
C ASP A 62 -18.35 13.68 -6.72
N GLY A 63 -19.65 13.71 -6.41
CA GLY A 63 -20.69 13.23 -7.33
C GLY A 63 -20.57 11.72 -7.60
N LEU A 64 -20.30 11.36 -8.86
CA LEU A 64 -20.06 9.98 -9.28
C LEU A 64 -18.58 9.57 -9.23
N ASP A 65 -17.69 10.52 -8.95
CA ASP A 65 -16.27 10.24 -8.76
C ASP A 65 -16.04 9.83 -7.30
N ALA A 66 -15.56 8.61 -7.10
CA ALA A 66 -15.26 8.09 -5.79
C ALA A 66 -13.94 7.34 -5.83
N GLY A 67 -13.10 7.60 -4.85
CA GLY A 67 -11.76 7.05 -4.84
C GLY A 67 -11.06 7.18 -3.49
N LEU A 68 -9.73 7.06 -3.55
CA LEU A 68 -8.86 7.08 -2.40
C LEU A 68 -7.71 8.06 -2.63
N PHE A 69 -7.61 9.09 -1.78
CA PHE A 69 -6.36 9.80 -1.61
C PHE A 69 -5.38 8.91 -0.87
N PHE A 70 -4.53 8.23 -1.62
CA PHE A 70 -3.50 7.36 -1.07
C PHE A 70 -2.26 8.18 -0.69
N ILE A 71 -2.00 8.29 0.61
CA ILE A 71 -0.79 8.93 1.14
C ILE A 71 0.09 7.85 1.77
N ALA A 72 1.36 7.79 1.35
CA ALA A 72 2.37 6.93 1.95
C ALA A 72 3.54 7.74 2.46
N PHE A 73 3.90 7.55 3.73
CA PHE A 73 5.13 8.08 4.29
C PHE A 73 6.21 7.00 4.24
N VAL A 74 7.33 7.35 3.61
CA VAL A 74 8.51 6.50 3.43
C VAL A 74 9.76 7.30 3.74
N ARG A 75 10.82 6.61 4.18
CA ARG A 75 12.12 7.24 4.41
C ARG A 75 12.86 7.50 3.11
N ASP A 76 12.72 6.57 2.16
CA ASP A 76 13.35 6.64 0.84
C ASP A 76 12.36 6.09 -0.20
N PRO A 77 11.82 6.94 -1.09
CA PRO A 77 10.84 6.52 -2.09
C PRO A 77 11.43 5.56 -3.13
N ASP A 78 12.73 5.64 -3.44
CA ASP A 78 13.39 4.80 -4.45
C ASP A 78 13.42 3.33 -4.02
N THR A 79 13.46 3.08 -2.71
CA THR A 79 13.52 1.73 -2.15
C THR A 79 12.18 1.27 -1.56
N HIS A 80 11.35 2.18 -1.04
CA HIS A 80 10.15 1.81 -0.27
C HIS A 80 8.83 2.06 -0.99
N PHE A 81 8.77 2.87 -2.05
CA PHE A 81 7.52 3.19 -2.74
C PHE A 81 7.56 2.83 -4.22
N ILE A 82 8.52 3.40 -4.96
CA ILE A 82 8.61 3.28 -6.42
C ILE A 82 8.69 1.81 -6.89
N PRO A 83 9.50 0.92 -6.28
CA PRO A 83 9.57 -0.48 -6.71
C PRO A 83 8.25 -1.22 -6.49
N ILE A 84 7.58 -0.96 -5.36
CA ILE A 84 6.29 -1.57 -5.02
C ILE A 84 5.21 -1.10 -5.99
N GLN A 85 5.14 0.20 -6.26
CA GLN A 85 4.19 0.78 -7.21
C GLN A 85 4.40 0.23 -8.62
N ASN A 86 5.65 0.14 -9.07
CA ASN A 86 5.99 -0.43 -10.39
C ASN A 86 5.63 -1.92 -10.51
N LYS A 87 5.78 -2.68 -9.43
CA LYS A 87 5.40 -4.10 -9.37
C LYS A 87 3.87 -4.24 -9.38
N MET A 88 3.18 -3.39 -8.63
CA MET A 88 1.71 -3.33 -8.58
C MET A 88 1.14 -3.04 -9.98
N ALA A 89 1.64 -2.01 -10.64
CA ALA A 89 1.19 -1.61 -11.99
C ALA A 89 1.34 -2.72 -13.05
N LYS A 90 2.27 -3.67 -12.87
CA LYS A 90 2.54 -4.75 -13.83
C LYS A 90 1.79 -6.05 -13.54
N SER A 91 1.45 -6.31 -12.27
CA SER A 91 1.14 -7.68 -11.83
C SER A 91 0.03 -7.79 -10.80
N ASP A 92 -0.58 -6.68 -10.39
CA ASP A 92 -1.66 -6.69 -9.40
C ASP A 92 -3.03 -6.74 -10.07
N ALA A 93 -3.82 -7.75 -9.71
CA ALA A 93 -5.19 -7.92 -10.19
C ALA A 93 -6.13 -6.77 -9.78
N MET A 94 -5.78 -5.97 -8.78
CA MET A 94 -6.56 -4.80 -8.37
C MET A 94 -6.48 -3.65 -9.38
N MET A 95 -5.42 -3.58 -10.19
CA MET A 95 -5.22 -2.50 -11.17
C MET A 95 -6.27 -2.49 -12.29
N GLU A 96 -6.99 -3.59 -12.52
CA GLU A 96 -8.14 -3.63 -13.45
C GLU A 96 -9.27 -2.68 -13.02
N TYR A 97 -9.35 -2.35 -11.72
CA TYR A 97 -10.45 -1.59 -11.12
C TYR A 97 -10.02 -0.23 -10.59
N LEU A 98 -8.77 0.16 -10.78
CA LEU A 98 -8.20 1.40 -10.25
C LEU A 98 -7.54 2.19 -11.35
N GLU A 99 -7.87 3.48 -11.41
CA GLU A 99 -7.18 4.45 -12.24
C GLU A 99 -6.42 5.42 -11.34
N VAL A 100 -5.14 5.64 -11.63
CA VAL A 100 -4.32 6.63 -10.93
C VAL A 100 -4.45 7.95 -11.68
N THR A 101 -5.26 8.87 -11.16
CA THR A 101 -5.57 10.15 -11.81
C THR A 101 -4.62 11.29 -11.43
N GLY A 102 -3.78 11.10 -10.41
CA GLY A 102 -2.80 12.09 -9.96
C GLY A 102 -1.71 11.50 -9.07
N SER A 103 -0.55 12.15 -9.06
CA SER A 103 0.60 11.77 -8.25
C SER A 103 1.43 12.99 -7.87
N ALA A 104 2.00 12.97 -6.67
CA ALA A 104 2.94 13.98 -6.19
C ALA A 104 3.90 13.35 -5.18
N LEU A 105 5.14 13.87 -5.14
CA LEU A 105 6.17 13.47 -4.19
C LEU A 105 6.65 14.71 -3.44
N PHE A 106 6.65 14.64 -2.11
CA PHE A 106 7.05 15.74 -1.24
C PHE A 106 8.08 15.26 -0.22
N ALA A 107 9.03 16.13 0.12
CA ALA A 107 9.87 15.95 1.29
C ALA A 107 9.14 16.50 2.52
N ALA A 108 8.95 15.68 3.56
CA ALA A 108 8.42 16.11 4.84
C ALA A 108 9.61 16.44 5.78
N PRO A 109 9.90 17.73 6.05
CA PRO A 109 11.01 18.08 6.93
C PRO A 109 10.74 17.67 8.38
N PRO A 110 11.76 17.66 9.24
CA PRO A 110 11.58 17.51 10.68
C PRO A 110 10.64 18.58 11.26
N GLY A 111 10.08 18.28 12.43
CA GLY A 111 9.30 19.26 13.20
C GLY A 111 10.16 20.44 13.65
N ALA A 112 9.56 21.62 13.77
CA ALA A 112 10.23 22.82 14.26
C ALA A 112 10.40 22.80 15.78
N ALA A 113 11.56 23.27 16.27
CA ALA A 113 11.76 23.51 17.70
C ALA A 113 11.07 24.82 18.14
N PRO A 114 10.87 25.04 19.46
CA PRO A 114 10.36 26.32 19.95
C PRO A 114 11.22 27.50 19.46
N GLY A 115 10.58 28.46 18.78
CA GLY A 115 11.26 29.62 18.19
C GLY A 115 11.74 29.43 16.74
N GLU A 116 11.54 28.25 16.14
CA GLU A 116 11.85 27.96 14.74
C GLU A 116 10.59 27.82 13.87
N TYR A 117 10.77 27.84 12.55
CA TYR A 117 9.72 27.47 11.58
C TYR A 117 10.02 26.14 10.86
N VAL A 118 8.97 25.49 10.34
CA VAL A 118 9.11 24.21 9.63
C VAL A 118 9.95 24.40 8.37
N GLY A 119 10.98 23.57 8.21
CA GLY A 119 11.89 23.67 7.08
C GLY A 119 12.94 24.78 7.23
N GLN A 120 13.06 25.41 8.41
CA GLN A 120 14.08 26.42 8.65
C GLN A 120 15.48 25.95 8.21
N ALA A 121 15.88 24.72 8.55
CA ALA A 121 17.13 24.06 8.11
C ALA A 121 17.39 24.01 6.59
N LEU A 122 16.36 24.21 5.76
CA LEU A 122 16.47 24.17 4.31
C LEU A 122 16.55 25.57 3.68
N PHE A 123 15.99 26.59 4.34
CA PHE A 123 15.75 27.92 3.76
C PHE A 123 16.60 29.03 4.38
N HIS A 124 17.53 28.70 5.29
CA HIS A 124 18.52 29.64 5.83
C HIS A 124 19.91 29.46 5.23
#